data_AF-A0A5C8BVQ5-F1
#
_entry.id   AF-A0A5C8BVQ5-F1
#
_cell.length_a   1.000
_cell.length_b   1.000
_cell.length_c   1.000
_cell.angle_alpha   90.00
_cell.angle_beta   90.00
_cell.angle_gamma   90.00
#
_symmetry.space_group_name_H-M   'P 1'
#
loop_
_entity.id
_entity.type
_entity.pdbx_description
1 polymer ?
#
loop_
_entity_poly.entity_id
_entity_poly.type
_entity_poly.pdbx_seq_one_letter_code
_entity_poly.pdbx_strand_id
1 'polypeptide(L)'
;MENGASQMDEGRCDRRDSLPQPSLMHLLRSVVLPSVESLFQPDEIDEIRIVNADGECAVKIVAHGEATEAYLWSKDLGYWNEHYAQEKLTSELQDFISESTFGWGTFREPQDPHS
;
A
#
# COMPACT_ATOMS: atom_id res chain seq x y z
N MET A 1 37.70 -46.43 23.53
CA MET A 1 36.46 -45.84 24.08
C MET A 1 36.54 -44.36 23.79
N GLU A 2 35.68 -43.92 22.88
CA GLU A 2 35.82 -42.68 22.13
C GLU A 2 35.35 -41.47 22.95
N ASN A 3 36.12 -40.38 22.84
CA ASN A 3 35.73 -39.05 23.32
C ASN A 3 34.76 -38.43 22.30
N GLY A 4 33.50 -38.25 22.67
CA GLY A 4 32.53 -37.48 21.88
C GLY A 4 32.07 -36.29 22.69
N ALA A 5 32.82 -35.18 22.61
CA ALA A 5 32.42 -33.91 23.19
C ALA A 5 31.22 -33.36 22.40
N SER A 6 30.09 -33.19 23.10
CA SER A 6 28.92 -32.48 22.60
C SER A 6 29.25 -31.02 22.33
N GLN A 7 29.37 -30.64 21.06
CA GLN A 7 29.41 -29.25 20.65
C GLN A 7 27.97 -28.80 20.40
N MET A 8 27.36 -28.18 21.43
CA MET A 8 26.14 -27.42 21.27
C MET A 8 26.53 -26.10 20.57
N ASP A 9 26.31 -26.05 19.26
CA ASP A 9 26.35 -24.81 18.48
C ASP A 9 25.04 -24.05 18.77
N GLU A 10 25.05 -23.23 19.82
CA GLU A 10 24.04 -22.19 20.01
C GLU A 10 24.31 -21.07 19.00
N GLY A 11 24.02 -21.38 17.73
CA GLY A 11 23.91 -20.41 16.65
C GLY A 11 22.75 -19.46 16.97
N ARG A 12 23.05 -18.43 17.75
CA ARG A 12 22.21 -17.26 18.01
C ARG A 12 21.78 -16.69 16.66
N CYS A 13 20.58 -17.06 16.22
CA CYS A 13 19.92 -16.39 15.11
C CYS A 13 19.58 -14.97 15.56
N ASP A 14 20.53 -14.04 15.43
CA ASP A 14 20.30 -12.59 15.42
C ASP A 14 19.58 -12.21 14.12
N ARG A 15 18.53 -12.95 13.75
CA ARG A 15 17.57 -12.55 12.72
C ARG A 15 16.62 -11.54 13.36
N ARG A 16 17.15 -10.35 13.66
CA ARG A 16 16.36 -9.14 13.38
C ARG A 16 16.35 -9.01 11.86
N ASP A 17 15.60 -9.92 11.27
CA ASP A 17 15.33 -10.05 9.85
C ASP A 17 14.84 -8.68 9.42
N SER A 18 15.70 -7.95 8.70
CA SER A 18 15.32 -6.69 8.09
C SER A 18 14.16 -7.04 7.17
N LEU A 19 12.95 -6.69 7.58
CA LEU A 19 11.76 -7.04 6.81
C LEU A 19 11.98 -6.61 5.36
N PRO A 20 11.75 -7.52 4.39
CA PRO A 20 11.98 -7.19 3.01
C PRO A 20 11.11 -6.00 2.63
N GLN A 21 11.74 -4.90 2.24
CA GLN A 21 11.02 -3.72 1.78
C GLN A 21 10.24 -4.11 0.52
N PRO A 22 8.92 -3.91 0.48
CA PRO A 22 8.16 -4.20 -0.72
C PRO A 22 8.64 -3.29 -1.85
N SER A 23 8.90 -3.87 -3.03
CA SER A 23 9.31 -3.07 -4.19
C SER A 23 8.20 -2.09 -4.58
N LEU A 24 8.57 -0.92 -5.13
CA LEU A 24 7.58 0.08 -5.55
C LEU A 24 6.60 -0.47 -6.59
N MET A 25 7.07 -1.34 -7.49
CA MET A 25 6.20 -2.02 -8.46
C MET A 25 5.21 -2.97 -7.79
N HIS A 26 5.60 -3.63 -6.71
CA HIS A 26 4.71 -4.49 -5.94
C HIS A 26 3.66 -3.67 -5.19
N LEU A 27 4.06 -2.59 -4.51
CA LEU A 27 3.12 -1.66 -3.87
C LEU A 27 2.13 -1.08 -4.88
N LEU A 28 2.61 -0.67 -6.05
CA LEU A 28 1.74 -0.15 -7.11
C LEU A 28 0.70 -1.19 -7.55
N ARG A 29 1.14 -2.40 -7.87
CA ARG A 29 0.26 -3.42 -8.48
C ARG A 29 -0.66 -4.13 -7.49
N SER A 30 -0.19 -4.37 -6.28
CA SER A 30 -0.94 -5.16 -5.30
C SER A 30 -1.76 -4.32 -4.33
N VAL A 31 -1.37 -3.07 -4.09
CA VAL A 31 -1.99 -2.22 -3.06
C VAL A 31 -2.66 -1.02 -3.71
N VAL A 32 -1.88 -0.19 -4.43
CA VAL A 32 -2.36 1.10 -4.94
C VAL A 32 -3.39 0.95 -6.03
N LEU A 33 -3.08 0.23 -7.12
CA LEU A 33 -3.99 0.09 -8.24
C LEU A 33 -5.31 -0.58 -7.84
N PRO A 34 -5.33 -1.68 -7.07
CA PRO A 34 -6.59 -2.28 -6.63
C PRO A 34 -7.44 -1.35 -5.77
N SER A 35 -6.84 -0.59 -4.85
CA SER A 35 -7.55 0.41 -4.04
C SER A 35 -8.11 1.54 -4.90
N VAL A 36 -7.35 2.04 -5.87
CA VAL A 36 -7.79 3.12 -6.76
C VAL A 36 -8.89 2.62 -7.71
N GLU A 37 -8.68 1.51 -8.41
CA GLU A 37 -9.65 0.93 -9.36
C GLU A 37 -10.99 0.55 -8.68
N SER A 38 -10.97 0.27 -7.38
CA SER A 38 -12.20 -0.02 -6.62
C SER A 38 -13.05 1.22 -6.30
N LEU A 39 -12.46 2.42 -6.31
CA LEU A 39 -13.09 3.66 -5.83
C LEU A 39 -13.23 4.74 -6.90
N PHE A 40 -12.34 4.76 -7.88
CA PHE A 40 -12.22 5.79 -8.91
C PHE A 40 -12.41 5.20 -10.31
N GLN A 41 -13.01 5.97 -11.21
CA GLN A 41 -12.95 5.72 -12.64
C GLN A 41 -11.57 6.14 -13.19
N PRO A 42 -11.10 5.54 -14.30
CA PRO A 42 -9.78 5.83 -14.86
C PRO A 42 -9.57 7.31 -15.23
N ASP A 43 -10.64 8.03 -15.58
CA ASP A 43 -10.62 9.45 -15.95
C ASP A 43 -10.73 10.41 -14.75
N GLU A 44 -11.04 9.90 -13.56
CA GLU A 44 -11.10 10.71 -12.32
C GLU A 44 -9.69 10.95 -11.73
N ILE A 45 -8.68 10.20 -12.18
CA ILE A 45 -7.32 10.25 -11.66
C ILE A 45 -6.40 11.02 -12.62
N ASP A 46 -5.82 12.12 -12.13
CA ASP A 46 -4.84 12.90 -12.86
C ASP A 46 -3.43 12.33 -12.72
N GLU A 47 -3.06 11.90 -11.51
CA GLU A 47 -1.71 11.42 -11.19
C GLU A 47 -1.73 10.41 -10.04
N ILE A 48 -0.95 9.33 -10.18
CA ILE A 48 -0.58 8.43 -9.09
C ILE A 48 0.94 8.40 -9.00
N ARG A 49 1.48 8.74 -7.83
CA ARG A 49 2.93 8.77 -7.59
C ARG A 49 3.27 8.07 -6.29
N ILE A 50 4.14 7.06 -6.37
CA ILE A 50 4.70 6.45 -5.17
C ILE A 50 6.04 7.11 -4.87
N VAL A 51 6.19 7.59 -3.64
CA VAL A 51 7.41 8.19 -3.13
C VAL A 51 8.02 7.24 -2.11
N ASN A 52 9.32 6.98 -2.26
CA ASN A 52 10.11 6.30 -1.24
C ASN A 52 11.16 7.27 -0.73
N ALA A 53 11.08 7.59 0.55
CA ALA A 53 12.00 8.48 1.23
C ALA A 53 12.29 7.93 2.63
N ASP A 54 13.56 7.95 3.03
CA ASP A 54 13.99 7.62 4.40
C ASP A 54 13.53 6.26 4.95
N GLY A 55 13.19 5.30 4.09
CA GLY A 55 12.67 3.99 4.48
C GLY A 55 11.18 4.00 4.80
N GLU A 56 10.46 4.94 4.21
CA GLU A 56 9.01 5.02 4.19
C GLU A 56 8.53 5.07 2.74
N CYS A 57 7.42 4.40 2.46
CA CYS A 57 6.76 4.43 1.18
C CYS A 57 5.39 5.07 1.36
N ALA A 58 5.16 6.18 0.66
CA ALA A 58 3.87 6.84 0.59
C ALA A 58 3.38 6.86 -0.87
N VAL A 59 2.07 6.89 -1.05
CA VAL A 59 1.44 7.16 -2.34
C VAL A 59 0.76 8.50 -2.28
N LYS A 60 1.00 9.31 -3.30
CA LYS A 60 0.26 10.52 -3.61
C LYS A 60 -0.68 10.24 -4.76
N ILE A 61 -1.95 10.58 -4.59
CA ILE A 61 -2.98 10.47 -5.61
C ILE A 61 -3.55 11.87 -5.83
N VAL A 62 -3.62 12.29 -7.09
CA VAL A 62 -4.24 13.54 -7.52
C VAL A 62 -5.44 13.19 -8.39
N ALA A 63 -6.59 13.75 -8.04
CA ALA A 63 -7.85 13.50 -8.70
C ALA A 63 -8.62 14.82 -8.81
N HIS A 64 -8.91 15.24 -10.04
CA HIS A 64 -9.48 16.53 -10.40
C HIS A 64 -8.81 17.75 -9.72
N GLY A 65 -7.48 17.72 -9.61
CA GLY A 65 -6.68 18.77 -8.99
C GLY A 65 -6.69 18.78 -7.45
N GLU A 66 -7.45 17.90 -6.79
CA GLU A 66 -7.37 17.64 -5.35
C GLU A 66 -6.35 16.52 -5.09
N ALA A 67 -5.56 16.63 -4.03
CA ALA A 67 -4.46 15.69 -3.76
C ALA A 67 -4.59 15.08 -2.36
N THR A 68 -4.34 13.78 -2.28
CA THR A 68 -4.24 13.03 -1.02
C THR A 68 -2.93 12.23 -0.97
N GLU A 69 -2.41 12.01 0.23
CA GLU A 69 -1.19 11.26 0.48
C GLU A 69 -1.42 10.24 1.59
N ALA A 70 -1.03 8.98 1.35
CA ALA A 70 -1.19 7.89 2.30
C ALA A 70 0.09 7.06 2.44
N TYR A 71 0.46 6.76 3.69
CA TYR A 71 1.61 5.92 4.01
C TYR A 71 1.26 4.43 3.86
N LEU A 72 2.00 3.74 2.97
CA LEU A 72 1.82 2.32 2.66
C LEU A 72 2.74 1.42 3.48
N TRP A 73 3.95 1.90 3.79
CA TRP A 73 4.95 1.15 4.53
C TRP A 73 5.94 2.09 5.22
N SER A 74 6.48 1.66 6.35
CA SER A 74 7.59 2.31 7.05
C SER A 74 8.45 1.25 7.71
N LYS A 75 9.78 1.42 7.65
CA LYS A 75 10.76 0.54 8.30
C LYS A 75 10.57 0.48 9.81
N ASP A 76 9.99 1.52 10.41
CA ASP A 76 9.82 1.65 11.87
C ASP A 76 8.58 0.89 12.39
N LEU A 77 7.67 0.47 11.50
CA LEU A 77 6.47 -0.30 11.88
C LEU A 77 6.79 -1.74 12.31
N GLY A 78 7.96 -2.27 11.98
CA GLY A 78 8.42 -3.58 12.44
C GLY A 78 7.61 -4.80 11.96
N TYR A 79 6.55 -4.59 11.17
CA TYR A 79 5.80 -5.59 10.40
C TYR A 79 5.14 -4.93 9.19
N TRP A 80 5.04 -5.67 8.08
CA TRP A 80 4.31 -5.24 6.88
C TRP A 80 3.32 -6.33 6.46
N ASN A 81 2.13 -5.91 6.05
CA ASN A 81 1.09 -6.78 5.55
C ASN A 81 0.38 -6.08 4.37
N GLU A 82 0.39 -6.75 3.21
CA GLU A 82 -0.20 -6.24 1.97
C GLU A 82 -1.69 -5.93 2.11
N HIS A 83 -2.46 -6.85 2.71
CA HIS A 83 -3.89 -6.70 2.91
C HIS A 83 -4.21 -5.51 3.81
N TYR A 84 -3.50 -5.39 4.93
CA TYR A 84 -3.67 -4.25 5.85
C TYR A 84 -3.32 -2.92 5.17
N ALA A 85 -2.24 -2.87 4.38
CA ALA A 85 -1.87 -1.67 3.63
C ALA A 85 -2.95 -1.28 2.61
N GLN A 86 -3.57 -2.27 1.95
CA GLN A 86 -4.66 -2.06 1.01
C GLN A 86 -5.93 -1.57 1.73
N GLU A 87 -6.35 -2.21 2.82
CA GLU A 87 -7.52 -1.79 3.60
C GLU A 87 -7.35 -0.36 4.12
N LYS A 88 -6.18 -0.05 4.68
CA LYS A 88 -5.87 1.30 5.15
C LYS A 88 -5.92 2.32 4.01
N LEU A 89 -5.24 2.06 2.90
CA LEU A 89 -5.26 2.96 1.74
C LEU A 89 -6.68 3.19 1.23
N THR A 90 -7.49 2.14 1.17
CA THR A 90 -8.89 2.21 0.71
C THR A 90 -9.73 3.09 1.65
N SER A 91 -9.54 2.94 2.97
CA SER A 91 -10.22 3.79 3.96
C SER A 91 -9.84 5.27 3.79
N GLU A 92 -8.56 5.59 3.68
CA GLU A 92 -8.08 6.98 3.51
C GLU A 92 -8.62 7.61 2.22
N LEU A 93 -8.74 6.81 1.15
CA LEU A 93 -9.31 7.26 -0.12
C LEU A 93 -10.83 7.49 -0.02
N GLN A 94 -11.54 6.69 0.75
CA GLN A 94 -12.97 6.91 1.01
C GLN A 94 -13.21 8.19 1.83
N ASP A 95 -12.36 8.46 2.81
CA ASP A 95 -12.39 9.71 3.58
C ASP A 95 -12.11 10.90 2.67
N PHE A 96 -11.06 10.83 1.85
CA PHE A 96 -10.74 11.84 0.84
C PHE A 96 -11.91 12.10 -0.13
N ILE A 97 -12.53 11.05 -0.66
CA ILE A 97 -13.72 11.16 -1.52
C ILE A 97 -14.86 11.86 -0.78
N SER A 98 -15.08 11.51 0.49
CA SER A 98 -16.17 12.07 1.30
C SER A 98 -15.96 13.55 1.66
N GLU A 99 -14.71 13.99 1.79
CA GLU A 99 -14.33 15.37 2.11
C GLU A 99 -14.15 16.25 0.87
N SER A 100 -13.91 15.65 -0.29
CA SER A 100 -13.64 16.39 -1.52
C SER A 100 -14.85 17.17 -2.01
N THR A 101 -14.57 18.31 -2.64
CA THR A 101 -15.59 19.22 -3.18
C THR A 101 -16.11 18.78 -4.54
N PHE A 102 -15.41 17.86 -5.18
CA PHE A 102 -15.81 17.24 -6.44
C PHE A 102 -16.98 16.25 -6.26
N GLY A 103 -17.91 16.25 -7.21
CA GLY A 103 -19.05 15.34 -7.22
C GLY A 103 -18.67 13.96 -7.76
N TRP A 104 -18.11 13.08 -6.93
CA TRP A 104 -17.66 11.70 -7.22
C TRP A 104 -18.76 10.71 -7.70
N GLY A 105 -19.91 11.22 -8.12
CA GLY A 105 -21.08 10.45 -8.53
C GLY A 105 -21.84 11.03 -9.71
N THR A 106 -21.43 12.17 -10.29
CA THR A 106 -22.11 12.70 -11.49
C THR A 106 -21.78 11.89 -12.76
N PHE A 107 -20.75 11.03 -12.71
CA PHE A 107 -20.35 10.08 -13.77
C PHE A 107 -20.60 8.60 -13.40
N ARG A 108 -21.16 8.31 -12.22
CA ARG A 108 -21.61 6.96 -11.85
C ARG A 108 -23.01 6.72 -12.39
N GLU A 109 -23.19 6.85 -13.71
CA GLU A 109 -24.34 6.19 -14.34
C GLU A 109 -24.20 4.69 -14.05
N PRO A 110 -25.26 4.00 -13.62
CA PRO A 110 -25.21 2.55 -13.54
C PRO A 110 -24.86 2.04 -14.93
N GLN A 111 -23.70 1.40 -15.09
CA GLN A 111 -23.44 0.62 -16.28
C GLN A 111 -24.49 -0.49 -16.29
N ASP A 112 -25.56 -0.26 -17.05
CA ASP A 112 -26.61 -1.24 -17.29
C ASP A 112 -25.92 -2.51 -17.82
N PRO A 113 -25.98 -3.66 -17.11
CA PRO A 113 -25.24 -4.85 -17.52
C PRO A 113 -25.87 -5.58 -18.72
N HIS A 114 -26.67 -4.90 -19.54
CA HIS A 114 -27.34 -5.46 -20.70
C HIS A 114 -27.33 -4.47 -21.88
N SER A 115 -26.40 -4.69 -22.83
CA SER A 115 -26.56 -4.27 -24.23
C SER A 115 -25.99 -5.35 -25.14
#